data_AF-A0A383BW97-F1
#
_entry.id   AF-A0A383BW97-F1
#
_cell.length_a   1.000
_cell.length_b   1.000
_cell.length_c   1.000
_cell.angle_alpha   90.00
_cell.angle_beta   90.00
_cell.angle_gamma   90.00
#
_symmetry.space_group_name_H-M   'P 1'
#
loop_
_entity.id
_entity.type
_entity.pdbx_description
1 polymer ?
#
loop_
_entity_poly.entity_id
_entity_poly.type
_entity_poly.pdbx_seq_one_letter_code
_entity_poly.pdbx_strand_id
1 'polypeptide(L)' 'MENDPFLEQLSKTFRVTAPLLPGYGDSEGMDHLREMLDFTLHAFDVWNNLSLKNPLVVGHSMGGMIAAE' A
#
# COMPACT_ATOMS: atom_id res chain seq x y z
N MET A 1 -8.03 -1.03 10.69
CA MET A 1 -8.25 -1.13 9.23
C MET A 1 -9.57 -1.82 8.90
N GLU A 2 -10.09 -2.72 9.75
CA GLU A 2 -11.51 -3.03 9.69
C GLU A 2 -12.35 -1.77 9.94
N ASN A 3 -13.34 -1.55 9.07
CA ASN A 3 -14.31 -0.46 9.10
C ASN A 3 -13.74 0.97 8.96
N ASP A 4 -12.72 1.17 8.12
CA ASP A 4 -12.30 2.53 7.73
C ASP A 4 -13.37 3.16 6.81
N PRO A 5 -14.09 4.23 7.23
CA PRO A 5 -15.18 4.81 6.44
C PRO A 5 -14.73 5.36 5.09
N PHE A 6 -13.48 5.79 4.96
CA PHE A 6 -12.94 6.29 3.70
C PHE A 6 -12.75 5.14 2.71
N LEU A 7 -12.17 4.01 3.15
CA LEU A 7 -12.01 2.82 2.32
C LEU A 7 -13.36 2.18 1.99
N GLU A 8 -14.31 2.16 2.93
CA GLU A 8 -15.68 1.72 2.68
C GLU A 8 -16.40 2.57 1.62
N GLN A 9 -16.16 3.87 1.61
CA GLN A 9 -16.76 4.74 0.59
C GLN A 9 -16.12 4.51 -0.79
N LEU A 10 -14.80 4.31 -0.87
CA LEU A 10 -14.10 3.98 -2.11
C LEU A 10 -14.54 2.63 -2.68
N SER A 11 -14.78 1.64 -1.81
CA SER A 11 -15.14 0.28 -2.22
C SER A 11 -16.51 0.18 -2.90
N LYS A 12 -17.37 1.21 -2.76
CA LYS A 12 -18.63 1.31 -3.50
C LYS A 12 -18.45 1.42 -5.02
N THR A 13 -17.28 1.90 -5.47
CA THR A 13 -16.99 2.14 -6.89
C THR A 13 -15.77 1.36 -7.38
N PHE A 14 -14.77 1.15 -6.52
CA PHE A 14 -13.51 0.51 -6.89
C PHE A 14 -13.30 -0.80 -6.14
N ARG A 15 -12.58 -1.75 -6.73
CA ARG A 15 -11.96 -2.81 -5.95
C ARG A 15 -10.78 -2.22 -5.17
N VAL A 16 -10.94 -2.09 -3.86
CA VAL A 16 -9.92 -1.49 -2.98
C VAL A 16 -9.02 -2.57 -2.40
N THR A 17 -7.71 -2.39 -2.51
CA THR A 17 -6.71 -3.15 -1.76
C THR A 17 -5.80 -2.15 -1.05
N ALA A 18 -5.74 -2.25 0.28
CA ALA A 18 -5.02 -1.32 1.14
C ALA A 18 -4.08 -2.09 2.09
N PRO A 19 -2.96 -2.64 1.57
CA PRO A 19 -2.00 -3.37 2.39
C PRO A 19 -1.32 -2.42 3.38
N LEU A 20 -1.02 -2.94 4.58
CA LEU A 20 -0.15 -2.27 5.54
C LEU A 20 1.30 -2.35 5.05
N LEU A 21 2.04 -1.25 5.19
CA LEU A 21 3.49 -1.27 4.97
C LEU A 21 4.18 -2.08 6.08
N PRO A 22 5.35 -2.69 5.80
CA PRO A 22 6.14 -3.38 6.82
C PRO A 22 6.34 -2.53 8.07
N GLY A 23 6.13 -3.12 9.25
CA GLY A 23 6.21 -2.47 10.56
C GLY A 23 4.96 -1.69 11.00
N TYR A 24 3.87 -1.72 10.23
CA TYR A 24 2.58 -1.15 10.63
C TYR A 24 1.53 -2.23 10.88
N GLY A 25 0.76 -2.07 11.97
CA GLY A 25 -0.23 -3.07 12.37
C GLY A 25 0.41 -4.44 12.57
N ASP A 26 -0.15 -5.47 11.93
CA ASP A 26 0.38 -6.84 11.97
C ASP A 26 1.36 -7.14 10.80
N SER A 27 1.77 -6.13 10.03
CA SER A 27 2.75 -6.30 8.95
C SER A 27 4.17 -6.32 9.50
N GLU A 28 4.89 -7.41 9.25
CA GLU A 28 6.29 -7.62 9.68
C GLU A 28 7.30 -7.24 8.58
N GLY A 29 8.60 -7.36 8.86
CA GLY A 29 9.67 -7.22 7.87
C GLY A 29 10.29 -5.83 7.75
N MET A 30 9.92 -4.88 8.62
CA MET A 30 10.51 -3.53 8.66
C MET A 30 12.03 -3.56 8.80
N ASP A 31 12.58 -4.53 9.53
CA ASP A 31 14.03 -4.67 9.76
C ASP A 31 14.83 -4.92 8.47
N HIS A 32 14.16 -5.26 7.36
CA HIS A 32 14.76 -5.44 6.04
C HIS A 32 14.74 -4.17 5.18
N LEU A 33 14.04 -3.11 5.60
CA LEU A 33 13.91 -1.85 4.88
C LEU A 33 14.84 -0.81 5.49
N ARG A 34 15.63 -0.12 4.65
CA ARG A 34 16.66 0.83 5.11
C ARG A 34 16.36 2.24 4.64
N GLU A 35 15.89 2.40 3.41
CA GLU A 35 15.64 3.70 2.80
C GLU A 35 14.24 3.76 2.15
N MET A 36 13.79 4.98 1.82
CA MET A 36 12.46 5.20 1.22
C MET A 36 12.21 4.36 -0.04
N LEU A 37 13.24 4.16 -0.87
CA LEU A 37 13.13 3.33 -2.08
C LEU A 37 12.81 1.86 -1.75
N ASP A 38 13.28 1.34 -0.61
CA ASP A 38 12.99 -0.04 -0.21
C ASP A 38 11.48 -0.23 0.03
N PHE A 39 10.79 0.79 0.56
CA PHE A 39 9.33 0.77 0.71
C PHE A 39 8.60 0.80 -0.64
N THR A 40 9.10 1.57 -1.60
CA THR A 40 8.55 1.60 -2.97
C THR A 40 8.70 0.24 -3.65
N LEU A 41 9.89 -0.35 -3.62
CA LEU A 41 10.13 -1.66 -4.21
C LEU A 41 9.30 -2.75 -3.52
N HIS A 42 9.17 -2.69 -2.19
CA HIS A 42 8.31 -3.61 -1.46
C HIS A 42 6.83 -3.45 -1.85
N ALA A 43 6.32 -2.22 -1.99
CA ALA A 43 4.96 -1.97 -2.44
C ALA A 43 4.72 -2.50 -3.87
N PHE A 44 5.72 -2.40 -4.75
CA PHE A 44 5.68 -2.98 -6.09
C PHE A 44 5.65 -4.52 -6.05
N ASP A 45 6.41 -5.16 -5.15
CA ASP A 45 6.33 -6.61 -4.94
C ASP A 45 4.95 -7.05 -4.44
N VAL A 46 4.35 -6.30 -3.51
CA VAL A 46 2.98 -6.56 -3.04
C VAL A 46 1.98 -6.43 -4.17
N TRP A 47 2.06 -5.37 -4.98
CA TRP A 47 1.24 -5.21 -6.19
C TRP A 47 1.36 -6.45 -7.08
N ASN A 48 2.59 -6.85 -7.43
CA ASN A 48 2.84 -7.98 -8.33
C ASN A 48 2.25 -9.28 -7.78
N ASN A 49 2.45 -9.57 -6.50
CA ASN A 49 1.93 -10.77 -5.85
C ASN A 49 0.40 -10.78 -5.77
N LEU A 50 -0.24 -9.60 -5.66
CA LEU A 50 -1.70 -9.45 -5.73
C LEU A 50 -2.24 -9.52 -7.17
N SER A 51 -1.36 -9.64 -8.18
CA SER A 51 -1.73 -9.72 -9.60
C SER A 51 -2.60 -8.54 -10.06
N LEU A 52 -2.36 -7.34 -9.52
CA LEU A 52 -3.09 -6.14 -9.92
C LEU A 52 -2.65 -5.70 -11.33
N LYS A 53 -3.62 -5.39 -12.20
CA LYS A 53 -3.36 -4.93 -13.56
C LYS A 53 -3.74 -3.46 -13.68
N ASN A 54 -2.75 -2.59 -13.92
CA ASN A 54 -2.93 -1.13 -14.07
C ASN A 54 -3.87 -0.50 -13.02
N PRO A 55 -3.65 -0.73 -11.70
CA PRO A 55 -4.44 -0.12 -10.64
C PRO A 55 -4.22 1.40 -10.60
N LEU A 56 -5.22 2.11 -10.07
CA LEU A 56 -5.00 3.45 -9.55
C LEU A 56 -4.22 3.33 -8.24
N VAL A 57 -3.04 3.95 -8.18
CA VAL A 57 -2.21 3.97 -6.98
C VAL A 57 -2.38 5.31 -6.29
N VAL A 58 -2.67 5.29 -5.00
CA VAL A 58 -2.88 6.49 -4.18
C VAL A 58 -2.16 6.32 -2.86
N GLY A 59 -1.67 7.42 -2.30
CA GLY A 59 -1.08 7.43 -0.98
C GLY A 59 -1.12 8.83 -0.36
N HIS A 60 -1.12 8.86 0.98
CA HIS A 60 -1.12 10.10 1.75
C HIS A 60 0.25 10.34 2.36
N SER A 61 0.74 11.58 2.32
CA SER A 61 2.04 11.98 2.88
C SER A 61 3.17 11.09 2.33
N MET A 62 3.89 10.35 3.19
CA MET A 62 4.91 9.37 2.80
C MET A 62 4.39 8.34 1.78
N GLY A 63 3.14 7.87 1.91
CA GLY A 63 2.54 6.96 0.94
C GLY A 63 2.35 7.60 -0.43
N GLY A 64 2.17 8.92 -0.50
CA GLY A 64 2.07 9.65 -1.77
C GLY A 64 3.42 9.73 -2.49
N MET A 65 4.53 9.85 -1.75
CA MET A 65 5.87 9.76 -2.30
C MET A 65 6.15 8.35 -2.84
N ILE A 66 5.80 7.31 -2.08
CA ILE A 66 5.93 5.91 -2.52
C ILE A 66 5.08 5.62 -3.78
N ALA A 67 3.86 6.15 -3.85
CA ALA A 67 2.95 5.94 -4.98
C ALA A 67 3.39 6.65 -6.28
N ALA A 68 4.24 7.67 -6.18
CA ALA A 68 4.65 8.50 -7.31
C ALA A 68 5.96 8.04 -7.97
N GLU A 69 6.75 7.23 -7.27
CA GLU A 69 8.02 6.64 -7.73
C GLU A 69 7.77 5.45 -8.67
#